data_AF-A0AAX3VYB6-F1
#
_entry.id   AF-A0AAX3VYB6-F1
#
_cell.length_a   1.000
_cell.length_b   1.000
_cell.length_c   1.000
_cell.angle_alpha   90.00
_cell.angle_beta   90.00
_cell.angle_gamma   90.00
#
_symmetry.space_group_name_H-M   'P 1'
#
loop_
_entity.id
_entity.type
_entity.pdbx_description
1 polymer ?
#
loop_
_entity_poly.entity_id
_entity_poly.type
_entity_poly.pdbx_seq_one_letter_code
_entity_poly.pdbx_strand_id
1 'polypeptide(L)'
;MVDAISRLTAILESSVERVNGRYQERTLHSFSVLQRARSEVEARFDQAEAAPEPPKEKRHAALAAFLRNEPLTRRQWRLVYAGLVDCVEAGKQLLDDEKVFPRVSRHVSAHIDSRELVRRDWTALCFSYFGYEAIEPEKSQNWQQLRTYIRDGYRVLRNPEKLKAWMRVVDEHQELFQSEAGLRLGQQIFEGTVTDLTQLQTLAQIPTESWLWHQIVAVVQKRIAELDEASFLARLPALLALMTINNRRHSDEIMAACLTRYHGCSCHVQPQANLIQAGLEIWGNPQLKSDQNRWRHHVAKPVCDMVGAWLAKQDLQHFFSLLKGEGEVDQARLFYWLRFADQMSYTRIVMGRDAQLNRDGEFVRFRDQNKGRLGDLSGGSPADNAVIMQIGDYIFVEFSHTGNACYVYRANSCGFNPDASTLHLTHDLKQKNLAKGRWIHVPKPLKPDAMEGWQQKYDDELRLLG
;
A
#
# COMPACT_ATOMS: atom_id res chain seq x y z
N MET A 1 -50.07 -14.07 -76.68
CA MET A 1 -48.67 -14.29 -76.23
C MET A 1 -47.80 -13.04 -76.34
N VAL A 2 -48.03 -12.15 -77.32
CA VAL A 2 -47.25 -10.90 -77.51
C VAL A 2 -47.48 -9.85 -76.41
N ASP A 3 -48.68 -9.75 -75.83
CA ASP A 3 -49.02 -8.69 -74.85
C ASP A 3 -48.43 -8.91 -73.43
N ALA A 4 -48.17 -10.17 -73.05
CA ALA A 4 -47.56 -10.48 -71.74
C ALA A 4 -46.05 -10.23 -71.72
N ILE A 5 -45.38 -10.47 -72.85
CA ILE A 5 -43.93 -10.28 -72.99
C ILE A 5 -43.61 -8.78 -73.02
N SER A 6 -44.37 -7.96 -73.75
CA SER A 6 -44.17 -6.51 -73.79
C SER A 6 -44.36 -5.83 -72.43
N ARG A 7 -45.30 -6.30 -71.60
CA ARG A 7 -45.48 -5.79 -70.23
C ARG A 7 -44.32 -6.19 -69.32
N LEU A 8 -43.78 -7.40 -69.49
CA LEU A 8 -42.67 -7.88 -68.69
C LEU A 8 -41.37 -7.15 -69.04
N THR A 9 -41.14 -6.85 -70.32
CA THR A 9 -40.01 -6.04 -70.80
C THR A 9 -40.07 -4.60 -70.26
N ALA A 10 -41.24 -3.94 -70.31
CA ALA A 10 -41.41 -2.60 -69.78
C ALA A 10 -41.21 -2.52 -68.24
N ILE A 11 -41.62 -3.56 -67.51
CA ILE A 11 -41.40 -3.66 -66.05
C ILE A 11 -39.91 -3.86 -65.73
N LEU A 12 -39.20 -4.67 -66.53
CA LEU A 12 -37.77 -4.90 -66.39
C LEU A 12 -36.95 -3.65 -66.72
N GLU A 13 -37.27 -2.94 -67.82
CA GLU A 13 -36.61 -1.69 -68.20
C GLU A 13 -36.79 -0.62 -67.12
N SER A 14 -38.02 -0.44 -66.59
CA SER A 14 -38.25 0.52 -65.49
C SER A 14 -37.59 0.11 -64.16
N SER A 15 -37.29 -1.19 -63.96
CA SER A 15 -36.59 -1.68 -62.78
C SER A 15 -35.08 -1.51 -62.92
N VAL A 16 -34.54 -1.71 -64.12
CA VAL A 16 -33.12 -1.49 -64.43
C VAL A 16 -32.79 0.01 -64.41
N GLU A 17 -33.66 0.89 -64.90
CA GLU A 17 -33.50 2.34 -64.78
C GLU A 17 -33.60 2.82 -63.32
N ARG A 18 -34.50 2.23 -62.51
CA ARG A 18 -34.59 2.50 -61.07
C ARG A 18 -33.37 2.01 -60.28
N VAL A 19 -32.70 0.95 -60.75
CA VAL A 19 -31.46 0.43 -60.14
C VAL A 19 -30.24 1.21 -60.61
N ASN A 20 -30.15 1.59 -61.89
CA ASN A 20 -29.06 2.42 -62.43
C ASN A 20 -29.09 3.85 -61.87
N GLY A 21 -30.27 4.46 -61.70
CA GLY A 21 -30.41 5.77 -61.03
C GLY A 21 -30.00 5.75 -59.56
N ARG A 22 -29.99 4.57 -58.92
CA ARG A 22 -29.48 4.38 -57.54
C ARG A 22 -27.98 4.08 -57.47
N TYR A 23 -27.34 3.76 -58.59
CA TYR A 23 -25.92 3.39 -58.64
C TYR A 23 -24.99 4.51 -59.12
N GLN A 24 -25.51 5.58 -59.74
CA GLN A 24 -24.67 6.69 -60.22
C GLN A 24 -24.35 7.80 -59.19
N GLU A 25 -24.88 7.74 -57.96
CA GLU A 25 -24.54 8.68 -56.88
C GLU A 25 -24.21 7.99 -55.55
N ARG A 26 -23.40 6.94 -55.60
CA ARG A 26 -22.57 6.56 -54.44
C ARG A 26 -21.10 6.70 -54.79
N THR A 27 -20.73 7.95 -55.08
CA THR A 27 -19.38 8.48 -54.86
C THR A 27 -18.85 7.90 -53.56
N LEU A 28 -17.82 7.06 -53.65
CA LEU A 28 -16.64 6.82 -52.77
C LEU A 28 -16.65 7.24 -51.28
N HIS A 29 -17.79 7.44 -50.64
CA HIS A 29 -17.94 7.74 -49.21
C HIS A 29 -17.91 6.47 -48.36
N SER A 30 -18.07 5.29 -48.98
CA SER A 30 -18.00 3.99 -48.29
C SER A 30 -16.63 3.69 -47.68
N PHE A 31 -15.55 4.30 -48.20
CA PHE A 31 -14.23 4.22 -47.58
C PHE A 31 -14.02 5.22 -46.46
N SER A 32 -14.72 6.36 -46.44
CA SER A 32 -14.59 7.34 -45.34
C SER A 32 -15.21 6.82 -44.04
N VAL A 33 -16.33 6.10 -44.14
CA VAL A 33 -16.97 5.45 -42.99
C VAL A 33 -16.16 4.24 -42.54
N LEU A 34 -15.59 3.45 -43.45
CA LEU A 34 -14.66 2.36 -43.11
C LEU A 34 -13.32 2.87 -42.57
N GLN A 35 -12.80 3.99 -43.07
CA GLN A 35 -11.60 4.65 -42.54
C GLN A 35 -11.89 5.28 -41.19
N ARG A 36 -13.05 5.90 -40.99
CA ARG A 36 -13.46 6.43 -39.69
C ARG A 36 -13.74 5.33 -38.69
N ALA A 37 -14.42 4.26 -39.08
CA ALA A 37 -14.61 3.07 -38.26
C ALA A 37 -13.27 2.38 -37.98
N ARG A 38 -12.36 2.32 -38.96
CA ARG A 38 -10.99 1.84 -38.75
C ARG A 38 -10.21 2.75 -37.81
N SER A 39 -10.30 4.06 -37.95
CA SER A 39 -9.65 5.04 -37.07
C SER A 39 -10.29 5.06 -35.67
N GLU A 40 -11.59 4.80 -35.55
CA GLU A 40 -12.31 4.66 -34.28
C GLU A 40 -12.01 3.32 -33.63
N VAL A 41 -11.85 2.24 -34.40
CA VAL A 41 -11.38 0.94 -33.92
C VAL A 41 -9.90 1.02 -33.56
N GLU A 42 -9.06 1.66 -34.38
CA GLU A 42 -7.64 1.94 -34.07
C GLU A 42 -7.54 2.85 -32.85
N ALA A 43 -8.39 3.86 -32.70
CA ALA A 43 -8.45 4.73 -31.52
C ALA A 43 -9.00 3.99 -30.30
N ARG A 44 -9.96 3.06 -30.43
CA ARG A 44 -10.42 2.19 -29.33
C ARG A 44 -9.40 1.10 -28.97
N PHE A 45 -8.59 0.65 -29.91
CA PHE A 45 -7.45 -0.26 -29.68
C PHE A 45 -6.19 0.47 -29.20
N ASP A 46 -6.07 1.78 -29.49
CA ASP A 46 -5.01 2.66 -29.00
C ASP A 46 -5.38 3.33 -27.67
N GLN A 47 -6.68 3.50 -27.39
CA GLN A 47 -7.21 3.69 -26.04
C GLN A 47 -6.94 2.39 -25.30
N ALA A 48 -5.87 2.43 -24.52
CA ALA A 48 -5.45 1.56 -23.44
C ALA A 48 -6.59 0.83 -22.68
N GLU A 49 -7.33 -0.08 -23.32
CA GLU A 49 -7.88 -1.23 -22.62
C GLU A 49 -6.70 -2.18 -22.37
N ALA A 50 -6.41 -2.44 -21.11
CA ALA A 50 -5.44 -3.45 -20.71
C ALA A 50 -5.81 -4.75 -21.42
N ALA A 51 -4.98 -5.16 -22.38
CA ALA A 51 -5.17 -6.46 -23.00
C ALA A 51 -5.15 -7.48 -21.84
N PRO A 52 -6.19 -8.32 -21.71
CA PRO A 52 -6.36 -9.16 -20.53
C PRO A 52 -5.13 -10.04 -20.37
N GLU A 53 -4.73 -10.26 -19.11
CA GLU A 53 -3.63 -11.16 -18.79
C GLU A 53 -3.83 -12.49 -19.53
N PRO A 54 -2.82 -12.98 -20.27
CA PRO A 54 -2.94 -14.26 -20.96
C PRO A 54 -3.23 -15.38 -19.93
N PRO A 55 -4.32 -16.16 -20.02
CA PRO A 55 -4.70 -17.08 -18.95
C PRO A 55 -3.62 -18.11 -18.59
N LYS A 56 -3.33 -18.28 -17.29
CA LYS A 56 -2.25 -19.13 -16.79
C LYS A 56 -2.32 -20.57 -17.30
N GLU A 57 -3.51 -21.17 -17.32
CA GLU A 57 -3.71 -22.55 -17.80
C GLU A 57 -3.32 -22.68 -19.29
N LYS A 58 -3.59 -21.65 -20.10
CA LYS A 58 -3.24 -21.64 -21.52
C LYS A 58 -1.75 -21.44 -21.73
N ARG A 59 -1.10 -20.62 -20.91
CA ARG A 59 0.36 -20.48 -20.90
C ARG A 59 1.01 -21.82 -20.56
N HIS A 60 0.60 -22.45 -19.46
CA HIS A 60 1.09 -23.76 -19.04
C HIS A 60 0.89 -24.85 -20.13
N ALA A 61 -0.26 -24.88 -20.79
CA ALA A 61 -0.51 -25.83 -21.87
C ALA A 61 0.43 -25.62 -23.07
N ALA A 62 0.68 -24.36 -23.45
CA ALA A 62 1.62 -24.01 -24.52
C ALA A 62 3.07 -24.33 -24.15
N LEU A 63 3.47 -24.08 -22.89
CA LEU A 63 4.77 -24.44 -22.35
C LEU A 63 4.98 -25.96 -22.35
N ALA A 64 3.97 -26.73 -21.94
CA ALA A 64 4.04 -28.18 -21.94
C ALA A 64 4.23 -28.74 -23.37
N ALA A 65 3.50 -28.20 -24.36
CA ALA A 65 3.69 -28.55 -25.77
C ALA A 65 5.09 -28.16 -26.27
N PHE A 66 5.57 -26.97 -25.92
CA PHE A 66 6.91 -26.49 -26.25
C PHE A 66 8.00 -27.43 -25.71
N LEU A 67 7.89 -27.85 -24.45
CA LEU A 67 8.86 -28.73 -23.80
C LEU A 67 8.88 -30.14 -24.41
N ARG A 68 7.73 -30.63 -24.88
CA ARG A 68 7.63 -31.90 -25.63
C ARG A 68 8.12 -31.81 -27.08
N ASN A 69 8.63 -30.65 -27.52
CA ASN A 69 9.04 -30.38 -28.90
C ASN A 69 7.90 -30.53 -29.93
N GLU A 70 6.65 -30.28 -29.51
CA GLU A 70 5.51 -30.27 -30.42
C GLU A 70 5.55 -29.00 -31.31
N PRO A 71 5.08 -29.08 -32.57
CA PRO A 71 4.96 -27.90 -33.41
C PRO A 71 3.93 -26.93 -32.81
N LEU A 72 4.35 -25.69 -32.59
CA LEU A 72 3.49 -24.66 -32.00
C LEU A 72 2.92 -23.72 -33.06
N THR A 73 1.64 -23.40 -32.93
CA THR A 73 1.00 -22.31 -33.68
C THR A 73 1.53 -20.95 -33.22
N ARG A 74 1.35 -19.91 -34.05
CA ARG A 74 1.69 -18.52 -33.69
C ARG A 74 1.06 -18.08 -32.36
N ARG A 75 -0.17 -18.53 -32.09
CA ARG A 75 -0.87 -18.23 -30.83
C ARG A 75 -0.20 -18.93 -29.64
N GLN A 76 0.22 -20.18 -29.79
CA GLN A 76 0.93 -20.91 -28.73
C GLN A 76 2.30 -20.30 -28.48
N TRP A 77 3.05 -19.91 -29.52
CA TRP A 77 4.31 -19.18 -29.34
C TRP A 77 4.16 -17.89 -28.53
N ARG A 78 3.10 -17.10 -28.78
CA ARG A 78 2.79 -15.93 -27.94
C ARG A 78 2.54 -16.31 -26.48
N LEU A 79 1.85 -17.42 -26.23
CA LEU A 79 1.62 -17.91 -24.87
C LEU A 79 2.91 -18.40 -24.21
N VAL A 80 3.85 -18.98 -24.98
CA VAL A 80 5.21 -19.30 -24.51
C VAL A 80 5.97 -18.02 -24.13
N TYR A 81 5.91 -16.97 -24.95
CA TYR A 81 6.55 -15.69 -24.63
C TYR A 81 6.00 -15.05 -23.36
N ALA A 82 4.69 -15.15 -23.12
CA ALA A 82 4.05 -14.67 -21.89
C ALA A 82 4.28 -15.60 -20.68
N GLY A 83 4.73 -16.83 -20.90
CA GLY A 83 4.90 -17.85 -19.86
C GLY A 83 6.35 -18.10 -19.47
N LEU A 84 7.30 -17.23 -19.84
CA LEU A 84 8.72 -17.46 -19.52
C LEU A 84 8.98 -17.47 -18.02
N VAL A 85 8.15 -16.78 -17.25
CA VAL A 85 8.22 -16.70 -15.78
C VAL A 85 7.29 -17.68 -15.06
N ASP A 86 6.51 -18.47 -15.82
CA ASP A 86 5.70 -19.52 -15.21
C ASP A 86 6.61 -20.68 -14.75
N CYS A 87 6.31 -21.25 -13.59
CA CYS A 87 7.02 -22.41 -13.07
C CYS A 87 6.61 -23.67 -13.85
N VAL A 88 7.58 -24.37 -14.42
CA VAL A 88 7.34 -25.64 -15.12
C VAL A 88 7.58 -26.85 -14.21
N GLU A 89 8.54 -26.72 -13.30
CA GLU A 89 8.84 -27.65 -12.21
C GLU A 89 8.91 -26.85 -10.91
N ALA A 90 8.78 -27.51 -9.74
CA ALA A 90 8.64 -26.85 -8.44
C ALA A 90 9.66 -25.71 -8.22
N GLY A 91 9.21 -24.47 -8.41
CA GLY A 91 9.97 -23.24 -8.19
C GLY A 91 10.92 -22.80 -9.31
N LYS A 92 11.08 -23.54 -10.41
CA LYS A 92 11.98 -23.14 -11.52
C LYS A 92 11.20 -22.49 -12.66
N GLN A 93 11.44 -21.20 -12.87
CA GLN A 93 10.90 -20.45 -14.01
C GLN A 93 11.62 -20.85 -15.29
N LEU A 94 10.91 -20.86 -16.43
CA LEU A 94 11.52 -21.25 -17.72
C LEU A 94 12.65 -20.31 -18.14
N LEU A 95 12.55 -19.03 -17.78
CA LEU A 95 13.58 -18.02 -18.01
C LEU A 95 14.92 -18.39 -17.34
N ASP A 96 14.88 -19.10 -16.21
CA ASP A 96 16.07 -19.55 -15.47
C ASP A 96 16.63 -20.87 -16.01
N ASP A 97 15.94 -21.52 -16.95
CA ASP A 97 16.41 -22.76 -17.52
C ASP A 97 17.39 -22.51 -18.68
N GLU A 98 18.68 -22.68 -18.39
CA GLU A 98 19.78 -22.52 -19.34
C GLU A 98 19.70 -23.43 -20.59
N LYS A 99 18.91 -24.51 -20.56
CA LYS A 99 18.74 -25.40 -21.72
C LYS A 99 17.50 -25.03 -22.53
N VAL A 100 16.45 -24.55 -21.87
CA VAL A 100 15.15 -24.28 -22.48
C VAL A 100 15.06 -22.86 -23.02
N PHE A 101 15.50 -21.84 -22.27
CA PHE A 101 15.42 -20.44 -22.71
C PHE A 101 16.14 -20.18 -24.05
N PRO A 102 17.34 -20.74 -24.33
CA PRO A 102 18.01 -20.57 -25.63
C PRO A 102 17.19 -21.05 -26.84
N ARG A 103 16.25 -22.00 -26.65
CA ARG A 103 15.34 -22.43 -27.72
C ARG A 103 14.30 -21.36 -28.04
N VAL A 104 13.76 -20.69 -27.02
CA VAL A 104 12.84 -19.55 -27.21
C VAL A 104 13.59 -18.34 -27.77
N SER A 105 14.77 -18.05 -27.24
CA SER A 105 15.66 -16.96 -27.67
C SER A 105 15.95 -17.02 -29.18
N ARG A 106 16.28 -18.20 -29.73
CA ARG A 106 16.45 -18.39 -31.18
C ARG A 106 15.20 -18.05 -31.98
N HIS A 107 14.03 -18.44 -31.49
CA HIS A 107 12.76 -18.17 -32.15
C HIS A 107 12.38 -16.67 -32.12
N VAL A 108 12.65 -16.00 -31.00
CA VAL A 108 12.46 -14.54 -30.86
C VAL A 108 13.42 -13.79 -31.79
N SER A 109 14.71 -14.15 -31.80
CA SER A 109 15.71 -13.53 -32.68
C SER A 109 15.31 -13.66 -34.15
N ALA A 110 14.95 -14.86 -34.59
CA ALA A 110 14.54 -15.10 -35.98
C ALA A 110 13.37 -14.21 -36.42
N HIS A 111 12.36 -14.01 -35.56
CA HIS A 111 11.22 -13.14 -35.86
C HIS A 111 11.56 -11.64 -35.84
N ILE A 112 12.54 -11.23 -35.04
CA ILE A 112 13.07 -9.86 -35.07
C ILE A 112 13.83 -9.64 -36.39
N ASP A 113 14.72 -10.56 -36.74
CA ASP A 113 15.55 -10.50 -37.94
C ASP A 113 14.71 -10.53 -39.23
N SER A 114 13.65 -11.36 -39.27
CA SER A 114 12.71 -11.46 -40.39
C SER A 114 11.69 -10.30 -40.44
N ARG A 115 11.67 -9.41 -39.43
CA ARG A 115 10.67 -8.34 -39.25
C ARG A 115 9.22 -8.83 -39.17
N GLU A 116 9.00 -10.04 -38.66
CA GLU A 116 7.67 -10.65 -38.51
C GLU A 116 7.07 -10.50 -37.11
N LEU A 117 7.86 -9.98 -36.16
CA LEU A 117 7.39 -9.66 -34.82
C LEU A 117 6.22 -8.67 -34.88
N VAL A 118 5.13 -8.96 -34.17
CA VAL A 118 3.97 -8.06 -34.04
C VAL A 118 3.82 -7.54 -32.62
N ARG A 119 3.08 -6.43 -32.44
CA ARG A 119 2.82 -5.81 -31.11
C ARG A 119 2.42 -6.82 -30.04
N ARG A 120 1.52 -7.77 -30.36
CA ARG A 120 1.05 -8.76 -29.38
C ARG A 120 2.13 -9.73 -28.91
N ASP A 121 3.11 -10.01 -29.76
CA ASP A 121 4.23 -10.91 -29.42
C ASP A 121 5.23 -10.13 -28.57
N TRP A 122 5.49 -8.86 -28.90
CA TRP A 122 6.28 -7.94 -28.07
C TRP A 122 5.67 -7.71 -26.69
N THR A 123 4.36 -7.44 -26.59
CA THR A 123 3.66 -7.29 -25.31
C THR A 123 3.76 -8.55 -24.45
N ALA A 124 3.71 -9.75 -25.05
CA ALA A 124 3.90 -11.01 -24.33
C ALA A 124 5.31 -11.16 -23.75
N LEU A 125 6.34 -10.68 -24.47
CA LEU A 125 7.71 -10.63 -23.94
C LEU A 125 7.82 -9.63 -22.77
N CYS A 126 7.20 -8.45 -22.89
CA CYS A 126 7.13 -7.46 -21.81
C CYS A 126 6.48 -8.04 -20.55
N PHE A 127 5.38 -8.77 -20.70
CA PHE A 127 4.70 -9.43 -19.59
C PHE A 127 5.65 -10.34 -18.79
N SER A 128 6.40 -11.21 -19.47
CA SER A 128 7.42 -12.04 -18.80
C SER A 128 8.58 -11.24 -18.23
N TYR A 129 9.04 -10.18 -18.90
CA TYR A 129 10.13 -9.35 -18.41
C TYR A 129 9.78 -8.64 -17.11
N PHE A 130 8.61 -8.02 -17.04
CA PHE A 130 8.13 -7.34 -15.84
C PHE A 130 7.64 -8.31 -14.76
N GLY A 131 7.16 -9.50 -15.14
CA GLY A 131 6.71 -10.55 -14.22
C GLY A 131 7.81 -11.45 -13.66
N TYR A 132 9.09 -11.15 -13.90
CA TYR A 132 10.20 -11.94 -13.36
C TYR A 132 10.35 -11.71 -11.86
N GLU A 133 10.26 -12.79 -11.08
CA GLU A 133 10.20 -12.77 -9.60
C GLU A 133 11.55 -13.14 -8.97
N ALA A 134 12.66 -12.66 -9.55
CA ALA A 134 13.98 -12.80 -8.93
C ALA A 134 14.28 -11.64 -7.98
N ILE A 135 15.00 -11.92 -6.89
CA ILE A 135 15.44 -10.89 -5.92
C ILE A 135 16.39 -9.87 -6.60
N GLU A 136 17.25 -10.34 -7.50
CA GLU A 136 18.23 -9.55 -8.24
C GLU A 136 18.16 -9.90 -9.74
N PRO A 137 17.12 -9.43 -10.46
CA PRO A 137 16.88 -9.73 -11.88
C PRO A 137 18.10 -9.49 -12.77
N GLU A 138 18.85 -8.44 -12.47
CA GLU A 138 20.05 -8.03 -13.19
C GLU A 138 21.20 -9.02 -13.12
N LYS A 139 21.20 -9.99 -12.19
CA LYS A 139 22.19 -11.07 -12.17
C LYS A 139 21.89 -12.17 -13.21
N SER A 140 20.67 -12.28 -13.70
CA SER A 140 20.26 -13.29 -14.68
C SER A 140 20.62 -12.85 -16.11
N GLN A 141 21.54 -13.58 -16.75
CA GLN A 141 21.91 -13.35 -18.15
C GLN A 141 20.71 -13.52 -19.10
N ASN A 142 19.84 -14.50 -18.84
CA ASN A 142 18.65 -14.77 -19.64
C ASN A 142 17.66 -13.61 -19.56
N TRP A 143 17.48 -13.03 -18.37
CA TRP A 143 16.65 -11.84 -18.19
C TRP A 143 17.21 -10.62 -18.91
N GLN A 144 18.54 -10.38 -18.83
CA GLN A 144 19.19 -9.31 -19.60
C GLN A 144 19.04 -9.51 -21.12
N GLN A 145 19.11 -10.75 -21.59
CA GLN A 145 18.89 -11.10 -22.99
C GLN A 145 17.44 -10.87 -23.41
N LEU A 146 16.46 -11.20 -22.56
CA LEU A 146 15.05 -10.88 -22.78
C LEU A 146 14.82 -9.36 -22.91
N ARG A 147 15.44 -8.57 -22.02
CA ARG A 147 15.42 -7.10 -22.10
C ARG A 147 15.96 -6.59 -23.44
N THR A 148 17.03 -7.19 -23.93
CA THR A 148 17.62 -6.87 -25.24
C THR A 148 16.64 -7.17 -26.38
N TYR A 149 15.98 -8.33 -26.37
CA TYR A 149 14.97 -8.68 -27.37
C TYR A 149 13.77 -7.73 -27.37
N ILE A 150 13.33 -7.28 -26.21
CA ILE A 150 12.22 -6.31 -26.11
C ILE A 150 12.61 -4.98 -26.77
N ARG A 151 13.82 -4.49 -26.51
CA ARG A 151 14.34 -3.26 -27.12
C ARG A 151 14.47 -3.41 -28.64
N ASP A 152 15.08 -4.49 -29.11
CA ASP A 152 15.34 -4.69 -30.54
C ASP A 152 14.04 -5.01 -31.29
N GLY A 153 13.13 -5.76 -30.67
CA GLY A 153 11.78 -5.97 -31.17
C GLY A 153 10.97 -4.68 -31.28
N TYR A 154 11.10 -3.76 -30.32
CA TYR A 154 10.46 -2.45 -30.42
C TYR A 154 11.00 -1.63 -31.59
N ARG A 155 12.32 -1.65 -31.84
CA ARG A 155 12.94 -0.96 -33.00
C ARG A 155 12.37 -1.43 -34.33
N VAL A 156 12.07 -2.73 -34.46
CA VAL A 156 11.44 -3.31 -35.66
C VAL A 156 9.97 -2.90 -35.78
N LEU A 157 9.25 -2.83 -34.66
CA LEU A 157 7.83 -2.44 -34.63
C LEU A 157 7.60 -0.95 -34.83
N ARG A 158 8.56 -0.13 -34.42
CA ARG A 158 8.45 1.33 -34.42
C ARG A 158 8.46 1.87 -35.85
N ASN A 159 7.37 2.49 -36.25
CA ASN A 159 7.25 3.18 -37.54
C ASN A 159 7.12 4.70 -37.31
N PRO A 160 8.16 5.51 -37.61
CA PRO A 160 8.12 6.97 -37.43
C PRO A 160 6.98 7.66 -38.19
N GLU A 161 6.59 7.14 -39.36
CA GLU A 161 5.53 7.70 -40.20
C GLU A 161 4.12 7.40 -39.67
N LYS A 162 3.99 6.39 -38.78
CA LYS A 162 2.73 5.91 -38.23
C LYS A 162 2.83 5.68 -36.72
N LEU A 163 3.28 6.71 -35.99
CA LEU A 163 3.39 6.68 -34.54
C LEU A 163 2.01 6.55 -33.87
N LYS A 164 1.77 5.36 -33.30
CA LYS A 164 0.58 5.07 -32.48
C LYS A 164 0.75 5.57 -31.05
N ALA A 165 -0.33 5.73 -30.30
CA ALA A 165 -0.29 6.23 -28.92
C ALA A 165 0.65 5.41 -28.03
N TRP A 166 0.56 4.09 -28.08
CA TRP A 166 1.43 3.19 -27.29
C TRP A 166 2.92 3.34 -27.65
N MET A 167 3.25 3.63 -28.91
CA MET A 167 4.65 3.86 -29.32
C MET A 167 5.20 5.14 -28.69
N ARG A 168 4.36 6.19 -28.57
CA ARG A 168 4.78 7.42 -27.88
C ARG A 168 5.09 7.17 -26.42
N VAL A 169 4.27 6.38 -25.73
CA VAL A 169 4.51 6.01 -24.33
C VAL A 169 5.79 5.18 -24.18
N VAL A 170 6.03 4.21 -25.07
CA VAL A 170 7.29 3.45 -25.07
C VAL A 170 8.50 4.34 -25.40
N ASP A 171 8.35 5.29 -26.32
CA ASP A 171 9.39 6.28 -26.64
C ASP A 171 9.69 7.23 -25.46
N GLU A 172 8.67 7.59 -24.68
CA GLU A 172 8.81 8.42 -23.48
C GLU A 172 9.48 7.67 -22.32
N HIS A 173 9.18 6.37 -22.20
CA HIS A 173 9.65 5.50 -21.11
C HIS A 173 10.67 4.43 -21.55
N GLN A 174 11.57 4.78 -22.47
CA GLN A 174 12.59 3.85 -22.97
C GLN A 174 13.52 3.33 -21.88
N GLU A 175 13.68 4.07 -20.77
CA GLU A 175 14.48 3.68 -19.61
C GLU A 175 14.03 2.37 -18.97
N LEU A 176 12.74 2.02 -19.06
CA LEU A 176 12.20 0.79 -18.46
C LEU A 176 12.79 -0.48 -19.06
N PHE A 177 13.36 -0.37 -20.26
CA PHE A 177 13.99 -1.47 -21.00
C PHE A 177 15.52 -1.36 -20.99
N GLN A 178 16.09 -0.63 -20.03
CA GLN A 178 17.54 -0.43 -19.84
C GLN A 178 18.02 -0.91 -18.47
N SER A 179 19.31 -0.72 -18.16
CA SER A 179 19.89 -1.02 -16.84
C SER A 179 19.32 -0.13 -15.74
N GLU A 180 19.05 1.13 -16.06
CA GLU A 180 18.57 2.15 -15.11
C GLU A 180 17.03 2.18 -14.97
N ALA A 181 16.37 1.07 -15.31
CA ALA A 181 14.92 0.98 -15.26
C ALA A 181 14.38 1.35 -13.87
N GLY A 182 13.35 2.19 -13.84
CA GLY A 182 12.73 2.65 -12.60
C GLY A 182 13.45 3.80 -11.88
N LEU A 183 14.70 4.14 -12.22
CA LEU A 183 15.43 5.22 -11.52
C LEU A 183 14.82 6.60 -11.78
N ARG A 184 14.63 6.97 -13.06
CA ARG A 184 14.02 8.24 -13.45
C ARG A 184 12.58 8.33 -12.97
N LEU A 185 11.82 7.25 -13.12
CA LEU A 185 10.41 7.21 -12.73
C LEU A 185 10.26 7.33 -11.21
N GLY A 186 11.11 6.65 -10.43
CA GLY A 186 11.17 6.80 -8.97
C GLY A 186 11.50 8.23 -8.54
N GLN A 187 12.43 8.90 -9.24
CA GLN A 187 12.71 10.32 -9.00
C GLN A 187 11.48 11.21 -9.28
N GLN A 188 10.81 10.99 -10.41
CA GLN A 188 9.63 11.75 -10.81
C GLN A 188 8.46 11.59 -9.83
N ILE A 189 8.24 10.36 -9.33
CA ILE A 189 7.24 10.05 -8.31
C ILE A 189 7.60 10.71 -6.98
N PHE A 190 8.86 10.61 -6.56
CA PHE A 190 9.34 11.29 -5.36
C PHE A 190 9.11 12.80 -5.43
N GLU A 191 9.42 13.43 -6.57
CA GLU A 191 9.19 14.86 -6.82
C GLU A 191 7.71 15.24 -6.98
N GLY A 192 6.80 14.26 -7.11
CA GLY A 192 5.37 14.49 -7.32
C GLY A 192 5.01 14.96 -8.73
N THR A 193 5.93 14.85 -9.69
CA THR A 193 5.70 15.22 -11.11
C THR A 193 4.88 14.18 -11.86
N VAL A 194 4.92 12.93 -11.41
CA VAL A 194 4.14 11.82 -11.95
C VAL A 194 3.35 11.18 -10.82
N THR A 195 2.03 11.17 -10.94
CA THR A 195 1.11 10.64 -9.93
C THR A 195 0.16 9.58 -10.47
N ASP A 196 0.12 9.37 -11.79
CA ASP A 196 -0.69 8.34 -12.44
C ASP A 196 0.18 7.48 -13.35
N LEU A 197 0.26 6.19 -13.04
CA LEU A 197 1.02 5.19 -13.78
C LEU A 197 0.12 4.20 -14.50
N THR A 198 -1.20 4.43 -14.49
CA THR A 198 -2.21 3.51 -15.04
C THR A 198 -1.97 3.29 -16.54
N GLN A 199 -1.63 4.33 -17.28
CA GLN A 199 -1.33 4.21 -18.70
C GLN A 199 -0.09 3.32 -18.95
N LEU A 200 0.95 3.49 -18.13
CA LEU A 200 2.17 2.69 -18.24
C LEU A 200 1.91 1.22 -17.89
N GLN A 201 1.24 0.97 -16.77
CA GLN A 201 0.79 -0.36 -16.33
C GLN A 201 -0.01 -1.07 -17.43
N THR A 202 -0.95 -0.34 -18.02
CA THR A 202 -1.85 -0.86 -19.04
C THR A 202 -1.16 -1.17 -20.35
N LEU A 203 -0.29 -0.28 -20.83
CA LEU A 203 0.35 -0.42 -22.13
C LEU A 203 1.48 -1.44 -22.15
N ALA A 204 2.23 -1.55 -21.05
CA ALA A 204 3.32 -2.50 -20.90
C ALA A 204 2.92 -3.81 -20.19
N GLN A 205 1.65 -3.94 -19.76
CA GLN A 205 1.15 -5.07 -18.96
C GLN A 205 2.03 -5.37 -17.75
N ILE A 206 2.44 -4.33 -17.02
CA ILE A 206 3.33 -4.47 -15.87
C ILE A 206 2.52 -5.07 -14.72
N PRO A 207 2.87 -6.28 -14.23
CA PRO A 207 2.15 -6.87 -13.12
C PRO A 207 2.25 -6.02 -11.85
N THR A 208 1.25 -6.12 -10.99
CA THR A 208 1.19 -5.45 -9.67
C THR A 208 2.41 -5.78 -8.80
N GLU A 209 2.91 -7.01 -8.90
CA GLU A 209 4.09 -7.51 -8.15
C GLU A 209 5.40 -7.44 -8.97
N SER A 210 5.47 -6.62 -10.01
CA SER A 210 6.67 -6.48 -10.83
C SER A 210 7.88 -5.99 -10.04
N TRP A 211 9.06 -6.55 -10.33
CA TRP A 211 10.36 -6.05 -9.86
C TRP A 211 10.57 -4.55 -10.11
N LEU A 212 9.93 -3.99 -11.15
CA LEU A 212 10.03 -2.57 -11.46
C LEU A 212 9.50 -1.70 -10.31
N TRP A 213 8.40 -2.11 -9.68
CA TRP A 213 7.82 -1.33 -8.59
C TRP A 213 8.70 -1.35 -7.34
N HIS A 214 9.32 -2.50 -7.06
CA HIS A 214 10.34 -2.60 -6.01
C HIS A 214 11.49 -1.63 -6.24
N GLN A 215 12.00 -1.55 -7.48
CA GLN A 215 13.08 -0.63 -7.83
C GLN A 215 12.66 0.84 -7.69
N ILE A 216 11.45 1.20 -8.15
CA ILE A 216 10.90 2.55 -8.02
C ILE A 216 10.77 2.95 -6.55
N VAL A 217 10.25 2.07 -5.70
CA VAL A 217 10.07 2.36 -4.27
C VAL A 217 11.41 2.43 -3.56
N ALA A 218 12.37 1.57 -3.90
CA ALA A 218 13.73 1.65 -3.38
C ALA A 218 14.38 3.02 -3.66
N VAL A 219 14.15 3.59 -4.86
CA VAL A 219 14.59 4.96 -5.18
C VAL A 219 13.91 5.98 -4.28
N VAL A 220 12.58 5.90 -4.12
CA VAL A 220 11.82 6.82 -3.26
C VAL A 220 12.32 6.75 -1.81
N GLN A 221 12.50 5.54 -1.26
CA GLN A 221 13.02 5.34 0.10
C GLN A 221 14.42 5.93 0.27
N LYS A 222 15.32 5.66 -0.68
CA LYS A 222 16.67 6.24 -0.69
C LYS A 222 16.62 7.77 -0.68
N ARG A 223 15.76 8.36 -1.51
CA ARG A 223 15.60 9.82 -1.55
C ARG A 223 15.02 10.39 -0.26
N ILE A 224 14.07 9.72 0.39
CA ILE A 224 13.56 10.12 1.71
C ILE A 224 14.69 10.13 2.74
N ALA A 225 15.54 9.09 2.75
CA ALA A 225 16.67 8.98 3.66
C ALA A 225 17.74 10.07 3.45
N GLU A 226 17.93 10.50 2.19
CA GLU A 226 18.92 11.53 1.80
C GLU A 226 18.45 12.98 2.07
N LEU A 227 17.16 13.23 2.31
CA LEU A 227 16.67 14.59 2.60
C LEU A 227 17.27 15.13 3.90
N ASP A 228 17.70 16.39 3.89
CA ASP A 228 17.98 17.13 5.13
C ASP A 228 16.68 17.34 5.94
N GLU A 229 16.82 17.70 7.22
CA GLU A 229 15.68 17.78 8.14
C GLU A 229 14.65 18.81 7.71
N ALA A 230 15.08 20.00 7.26
CA ALA A 230 14.15 21.05 6.86
C ALA A 230 13.36 20.64 5.60
N SER A 231 14.05 20.11 4.60
CA SER A 231 13.42 19.63 3.36
C SER A 231 12.48 18.45 3.60
N PHE A 232 12.87 17.52 4.49
CA PHE A 232 12.03 16.38 4.85
C PHE A 232 10.73 16.83 5.54
N LEU A 233 10.82 17.67 6.56
CA LEU A 233 9.64 18.15 7.29
C LEU A 233 8.70 18.94 6.37
N ALA A 234 9.24 19.78 5.50
CA ALA A 234 8.44 20.54 4.53
C ALA A 234 7.70 19.63 3.53
N ARG A 235 8.31 18.51 3.13
CA ARG A 235 7.76 17.59 2.13
C ARG A 235 6.95 16.44 2.72
N LEU A 236 6.94 16.27 4.04
CA LEU A 236 6.26 15.16 4.70
C LEU A 236 4.80 14.95 4.25
N PRO A 237 3.94 16.00 4.13
CA PRO A 237 2.57 15.80 3.63
C PRO A 237 2.51 15.23 2.21
N ALA A 238 3.38 15.70 1.31
CA ALA A 238 3.44 15.22 -0.06
C ALA A 238 3.96 13.77 -0.12
N LEU A 239 4.95 13.41 0.70
CA LEU A 239 5.46 12.05 0.80
C LEU A 239 4.40 11.07 1.29
N LEU A 240 3.58 11.48 2.27
CA LEU A 240 2.46 10.66 2.73
C LEU A 240 1.37 10.49 1.66
N ALA A 241 1.13 11.50 0.84
CA ALA A 241 0.19 11.39 -0.28
C ALA A 241 0.61 10.33 -1.31
N LEU A 242 1.91 10.09 -1.50
CA LEU A 242 2.44 9.05 -2.41
C LEU A 242 1.99 7.64 -2.01
N MET A 243 1.63 7.41 -0.75
CA MET A 243 1.17 6.10 -0.27
C MET A 243 -0.17 5.68 -0.89
N THR A 244 -0.93 6.62 -1.44
CA THR A 244 -2.23 6.36 -2.10
C THR A 244 -2.08 5.98 -3.57
N ILE A 245 -0.93 6.23 -4.18
CA ILE A 245 -0.67 6.07 -5.62
C ILE A 245 -0.28 4.61 -5.96
N ASN A 246 0.11 3.83 -4.95
CA ASN A 246 0.78 2.54 -5.14
C ASN A 246 0.10 1.39 -4.38
N ASN A 247 0.46 0.15 -4.72
CA ASN A 247 0.04 -1.06 -4.01
C ASN A 247 0.35 -0.98 -2.51
N ARG A 248 -0.46 -1.64 -1.68
CA ARG A 248 -0.35 -1.65 -0.20
C ARG A 248 1.06 -1.90 0.32
N ARG A 249 1.80 -2.83 -0.30
CA ARG A 249 3.18 -3.16 0.08
C ARG A 249 4.12 -1.96 -0.05
N HIS A 250 3.96 -1.16 -1.09
CA HIS A 250 4.74 0.05 -1.32
C HIS A 250 4.38 1.16 -0.32
N SER A 251 3.11 1.24 0.09
CA SER A 251 2.68 2.15 1.16
C SER A 251 3.39 1.81 2.47
N ASP A 252 3.53 0.52 2.82
CA ASP A 252 4.29 0.09 4.00
C ASP A 252 5.76 0.54 3.93
N GLU A 253 6.41 0.36 2.77
CA GLU A 253 7.82 0.72 2.54
C GLU A 253 8.08 2.23 2.62
N ILE A 254 7.20 3.06 2.05
CA ILE A 254 7.28 4.53 2.13
C ILE A 254 7.02 5.01 3.56
N MET A 255 6.01 4.46 4.23
CA MET A 255 5.68 4.81 5.62
C MET A 255 6.85 4.52 6.57
N ALA A 256 7.47 3.34 6.42
CA ALA A 256 8.64 2.95 7.20
C ALA A 256 9.83 3.90 6.98
N ALA A 257 10.08 4.32 5.74
CA ALA A 257 11.13 5.27 5.42
C ALA A 257 10.87 6.65 6.05
N CYS A 258 9.62 7.15 5.98
CA CYS A 258 9.23 8.43 6.60
C CYS A 258 9.40 8.40 8.12
N LEU A 259 8.92 7.35 8.80
CA LEU A 259 9.07 7.22 10.25
C LEU A 259 10.52 7.11 10.69
N THR A 260 11.32 6.31 9.96
CA THR A 260 12.75 6.16 10.22
C THR A 260 13.49 7.47 10.02
N ARG A 261 13.16 8.23 8.96
CA ARG A 261 13.74 9.54 8.71
C ARG A 261 13.35 10.56 9.78
N TYR A 262 12.09 10.56 10.24
CA TYR A 262 11.62 11.44 11.31
C TYR A 262 12.29 11.14 12.65
N HIS A 263 12.49 9.86 12.98
CA HIS A 263 13.23 9.45 14.18
C HIS A 263 14.66 10.01 14.20
N GLY A 264 15.29 10.19 13.04
CA GLY A 264 16.61 10.83 12.92
C GLY A 264 16.60 12.36 13.04
N CYS A 265 15.44 13.02 13.14
CA CYS A 265 15.34 14.47 13.27
C CYS A 265 15.62 14.94 14.71
N SER A 266 16.09 16.17 14.86
CA SER A 266 16.28 16.82 16.16
C SER A 266 14.97 16.95 16.94
N CYS A 267 13.86 17.13 16.23
CA CYS A 267 12.51 17.28 16.77
C CYS A 267 11.74 15.96 16.97
N HIS A 268 12.39 14.79 16.87
CA HIS A 268 11.71 13.49 16.92
C HIS A 268 10.87 13.26 18.20
N VAL A 269 11.17 13.95 19.29
CA VAL A 269 10.38 13.87 20.53
C VAL A 269 8.98 14.50 20.36
N GLN A 270 8.81 15.42 19.41
CA GLN A 270 7.54 16.08 19.13
C GLN A 270 6.62 15.17 18.30
N PRO A 271 5.39 14.90 18.77
CA PRO A 271 4.42 14.10 18.03
C PRO A 271 4.05 14.71 16.68
N GLN A 272 4.01 13.88 15.63
CA GLN A 272 3.50 14.28 14.31
C GLN A 272 2.16 13.61 14.03
N ALA A 273 1.08 14.38 14.11
CA ALA A 273 -0.29 13.87 13.95
C ALA A 273 -0.50 13.11 12.63
N ASN A 274 0.05 13.63 11.52
CA ASN A 274 -0.11 13.00 10.20
C ASN A 274 0.62 11.64 10.10
N LEU A 275 1.79 11.51 10.73
CA LEU A 275 2.53 10.24 10.78
C LEU A 275 1.83 9.23 11.70
N ILE A 276 1.32 9.68 12.85
CA ILE A 276 0.54 8.82 13.73
C ILE A 276 -0.69 8.29 12.99
N GLN A 277 -1.48 9.18 12.41
CA GLN A 277 -2.72 8.82 11.73
C GLN A 277 -2.47 7.86 10.57
N ALA A 278 -1.53 8.17 9.67
CA ALA A 278 -1.22 7.30 8.55
C ALA A 278 -0.71 5.93 9.01
N GLY A 279 0.14 5.89 10.04
CA GLY A 279 0.63 4.62 10.58
C GLY A 279 -0.48 3.79 11.21
N LEU A 280 -1.40 4.42 11.95
CA LEU A 280 -2.57 3.74 12.54
C LEU A 280 -3.50 3.19 11.46
N GLU A 281 -3.72 3.93 10.36
CA GLU A 281 -4.55 3.48 9.24
C GLU A 281 -3.96 2.28 8.51
N ILE A 282 -2.64 2.28 8.27
CA ILE A 282 -1.98 1.22 7.50
C ILE A 282 -1.70 0.00 8.39
N TRP A 283 -1.22 0.20 9.62
CA TRP A 283 -0.66 -0.87 10.48
C TRP A 283 -1.47 -1.15 11.74
N GLY A 284 -2.45 -0.32 12.10
CA GLY A 284 -3.18 -0.43 13.36
C GLY A 284 -2.38 0.07 14.55
N ASN A 285 -2.69 -0.43 15.75
CA ASN A 285 -2.10 0.07 16.99
C ASN A 285 -0.65 -0.44 17.23
N PRO A 286 0.37 0.44 17.35
CA PRO A 286 1.78 0.04 17.58
C PRO A 286 2.03 -0.59 18.95
N GLN A 287 1.13 -0.40 19.90
CA GLN A 287 1.29 -0.89 21.28
C GLN A 287 0.71 -2.30 21.47
N LEU A 288 0.14 -2.93 20.42
CA LEU A 288 -0.33 -4.31 20.49
C LEU A 288 0.81 -5.26 20.87
N LYS A 289 0.54 -6.13 21.83
CA LYS A 289 1.50 -7.16 22.29
C LYS A 289 1.55 -8.40 21.40
N SER A 290 0.56 -8.55 20.54
CA SER A 290 0.47 -9.68 19.61
C SER A 290 1.67 -9.70 18.65
N ASP A 291 2.14 -10.89 18.29
CA ASP A 291 3.09 -11.11 17.19
C ASP A 291 2.57 -10.59 15.85
N GLN A 292 1.27 -10.27 15.76
CA GLN A 292 0.64 -9.61 14.61
C GLN A 292 0.87 -8.09 14.58
N ASN A 293 1.67 -7.53 15.51
CA ASN A 293 2.01 -6.11 15.51
C ASN A 293 2.85 -5.75 14.27
N ARG A 294 2.16 -5.24 13.25
CA ARG A 294 2.74 -4.91 11.95
C ARG A 294 3.85 -3.86 12.03
N TRP A 295 3.83 -2.98 13.02
CA TRP A 295 4.88 -1.96 13.18
C TRP A 295 6.25 -2.60 13.36
N ARG A 296 6.34 -3.68 14.15
CA ARG A 296 7.60 -4.39 14.41
C ARG A 296 8.14 -5.13 13.18
N HIS A 297 7.32 -5.33 12.15
CA HIS A 297 7.74 -5.95 10.89
C HIS A 297 8.25 -4.93 9.88
N HIS A 298 7.88 -3.66 10.02
CA HIS A 298 8.18 -2.61 9.05
C HIS A 298 9.21 -1.58 9.55
N VAL A 299 9.32 -1.35 10.86
CA VAL A 299 10.28 -0.40 11.44
C VAL A 299 11.06 -0.99 12.60
N ALA A 300 12.27 -0.46 12.82
CA ALA A 300 13.11 -0.85 13.96
C ALA A 300 12.45 -0.49 15.30
N LYS A 301 12.79 -1.25 16.36
CA LYS A 301 12.22 -1.07 17.70
C LYS A 301 12.25 0.40 18.19
N PRO A 302 13.35 1.17 18.09
CA PRO A 302 13.37 2.57 18.54
C PRO A 302 12.36 3.48 17.83
N VAL A 303 12.10 3.24 16.54
CA VAL A 303 11.13 3.99 15.74
C VAL A 303 9.70 3.67 16.19
N CYS A 304 9.43 2.39 16.45
CA CYS A 304 8.14 1.96 17.01
C CYS A 304 7.92 2.53 18.42
N ASP A 305 8.96 2.49 19.26
CA ASP A 305 8.93 3.00 20.64
C ASP A 305 8.68 4.52 20.66
N MET A 306 9.29 5.29 19.73
CA MET A 306 9.04 6.73 19.57
C MET A 306 7.55 7.03 19.33
N VAL A 307 6.91 6.31 18.41
CA VAL A 307 5.47 6.49 18.15
C VAL A 307 4.64 6.04 19.35
N GLY A 308 5.02 4.93 20.00
CA GLY A 308 4.40 4.49 21.25
C GLY A 308 4.44 5.54 22.35
N ALA A 309 5.57 6.24 22.49
CA ALA A 309 5.74 7.32 23.45
C ALA A 309 4.88 8.56 23.12
N TRP A 310 4.76 8.94 21.84
CA TRP A 310 3.84 10.00 21.43
C TRP A 310 2.39 9.67 21.79
N LEU A 311 1.98 8.43 21.52
CA LEU A 311 0.66 7.95 21.84
C LEU A 311 0.42 7.90 23.35
N ALA A 312 1.39 7.45 24.14
CA ALA A 312 1.31 7.47 25.59
C ALA A 312 1.13 8.89 26.14
N LYS A 313 1.89 9.87 25.62
CA LYS A 313 1.74 11.28 25.98
C LYS A 313 0.35 11.82 25.63
N GLN A 314 -0.15 11.53 24.43
CA GLN A 314 -1.49 11.93 23.99
C GLN A 314 -2.58 11.28 24.85
N ASP A 315 -2.47 10.00 25.15
CA ASP A 315 -3.45 9.27 25.96
C ASP A 315 -3.51 9.84 27.38
N LEU A 316 -2.35 10.10 28.00
CA LEU A 316 -2.29 10.73 29.33
C LEU A 316 -2.93 12.13 29.32
N GLN A 317 -2.61 12.94 28.31
CA GLN A 317 -3.18 14.28 28.16
C GLN A 317 -4.70 14.23 28.01
N HIS A 318 -5.22 13.38 27.13
CA HIS A 318 -6.67 13.19 26.95
C HIS A 318 -7.33 12.66 28.21
N PHE A 319 -6.74 11.66 28.87
CA PHE A 319 -7.29 11.07 30.07
C PHE A 319 -7.44 12.09 31.20
N PHE A 320 -6.40 12.86 31.52
CA PHE A 320 -6.45 13.80 32.64
C PHE A 320 -7.16 15.13 32.31
N SER A 321 -7.21 15.53 31.03
CA SER A 321 -7.82 16.81 30.64
C SER A 321 -9.27 16.68 30.19
N LEU A 322 -9.57 15.68 29.35
CA LEU A 322 -10.89 15.46 28.75
C LEU A 322 -11.76 14.51 29.58
N LEU A 323 -11.16 13.46 30.17
CA LEU A 323 -11.90 12.38 30.87
C LEU A 323 -11.98 12.55 32.40
N LYS A 324 -11.72 13.76 32.90
CA LYS A 324 -11.71 14.11 34.34
C LYS A 324 -13.10 14.07 35.03
N GLY A 325 -14.19 13.91 34.27
CA GLY A 325 -15.55 14.03 34.79
C GLY A 325 -15.89 15.48 35.21
N GLU A 326 -16.60 15.65 36.32
CA GLU A 326 -16.98 16.97 36.87
C GLU A 326 -15.83 17.68 37.62
N GLY A 327 -14.67 17.03 37.76
CA GLY A 327 -13.52 17.56 38.50
C GLY A 327 -12.65 18.55 37.73
N GLU A 328 -11.77 19.24 38.45
CA GLU A 328 -10.66 19.97 37.83
C GLU A 328 -9.59 19.03 37.27
N VAL A 329 -8.77 19.52 36.33
CA VAL A 329 -7.67 18.74 35.77
C VAL A 329 -6.69 18.39 36.88
N ASP A 330 -6.40 17.10 37.05
CA ASP A 330 -5.42 16.64 38.02
C ASP A 330 -4.00 16.80 37.47
N GLN A 331 -3.52 18.05 37.50
CA GLN A 331 -2.21 18.44 36.99
C GLN A 331 -1.06 17.66 37.66
N ALA A 332 -1.22 17.28 38.94
CA ALA A 332 -0.18 16.57 39.67
C ALA A 332 -0.01 15.12 39.18
N ARG A 333 -1.14 14.43 38.93
CA ARG A 333 -1.11 13.07 38.36
C ARG A 333 -0.63 13.07 36.91
N LEU A 334 -1.11 14.02 36.10
CA LEU A 334 -0.65 14.17 34.72
C LEU A 334 0.87 14.44 34.66
N PHE A 335 1.35 15.42 35.43
CA PHE A 335 2.78 15.76 35.51
C PHE A 335 3.62 14.54 35.90
N TYR A 336 3.19 13.80 36.94
CA TYR A 336 3.91 12.63 37.42
C TYR A 336 4.07 11.56 36.34
N TRP A 337 2.96 11.16 35.69
CA TRP A 337 2.98 10.08 34.71
C TRP A 337 3.70 10.46 33.40
N LEU A 338 3.66 11.74 33.00
CA LEU A 338 4.40 12.21 31.82
C LEU A 338 5.92 12.01 31.93
N ARG A 339 6.49 11.97 33.13
CA ARG A 339 7.92 11.64 33.36
C ARG A 339 8.31 10.26 32.84
N PHE A 340 7.34 9.34 32.76
CA PHE A 340 7.55 7.95 32.37
C PHE A 340 6.97 7.61 31.00
N ALA A 341 6.36 8.56 30.28
CA ALA A 341 5.65 8.28 29.03
C ALA A 341 6.54 7.63 27.96
N ASP A 342 7.83 7.99 27.91
CA ASP A 342 8.79 7.41 26.96
C ASP A 342 9.18 5.96 27.31
N GLN A 343 8.86 5.51 28.52
CA GLN A 343 9.08 4.13 28.99
C GLN A 343 7.81 3.27 28.89
N MET A 344 6.68 3.87 28.50
CA MET A 344 5.40 3.17 28.42
C MET A 344 5.32 2.34 27.14
N SER A 345 5.44 1.01 27.27
CA SER A 345 5.29 0.10 26.14
C SER A 345 3.84 -0.08 25.70
N TYR A 346 2.89 0.27 26.56
CA TYR A 346 1.46 0.15 26.32
C TYR A 346 0.69 1.24 27.07
N THR A 347 -0.26 1.87 26.39
CA THR A 347 -1.27 2.73 26.99
C THR A 347 -2.64 2.41 26.38
N ARG A 348 -3.67 2.37 27.22
CA ARG A 348 -5.05 2.22 26.77
C ARG A 348 -6.01 2.94 27.68
N ILE A 349 -6.83 3.79 27.09
CA ILE A 349 -7.96 4.42 27.77
C ILE A 349 -9.17 3.48 27.72
N VAL A 350 -9.77 3.24 28.88
CA VAL A 350 -10.99 2.48 29.07
C VAL A 350 -12.09 3.46 29.49
N MET A 351 -13.04 3.70 28.59
CA MET A 351 -14.04 4.77 28.71
C MET A 351 -15.29 4.29 29.44
N GLY A 352 -15.80 5.13 30.34
CA GLY A 352 -17.16 5.02 30.87
C GLY A 352 -18.22 5.39 29.85
N ARG A 353 -19.47 5.08 30.21
CA ARG A 353 -20.64 5.28 29.35
C ARG A 353 -20.87 6.75 28.97
N ASP A 354 -20.56 7.70 29.85
CA ASP A 354 -20.75 9.12 29.56
C ASP A 354 -19.77 9.58 28.48
N ALA A 355 -18.49 9.23 28.58
CA ALA A 355 -17.47 9.55 27.58
C ALA A 355 -17.73 8.87 26.22
N GLN A 356 -18.25 7.65 26.23
CA GLN A 356 -18.65 6.92 25.03
C GLN A 356 -19.79 7.61 24.27
N LEU A 357 -20.80 8.08 25.00
CA LEU A 357 -22.03 8.62 24.43
C LEU A 357 -22.00 10.14 24.23
N ASN A 358 -21.01 10.84 24.79
CA ASN A 358 -20.90 12.29 24.67
C ASN A 358 -20.75 12.71 23.19
N ARG A 359 -21.63 13.60 22.72
CA ARG A 359 -21.68 14.10 21.34
C ARG A 359 -20.93 15.42 21.14
N ASP A 360 -20.32 15.97 22.18
CA ASP A 360 -19.47 17.14 22.10
C ASP A 360 -18.34 16.92 21.09
N GLY A 361 -18.02 17.95 20.32
CA GLY A 361 -17.07 17.85 19.21
C GLY A 361 -15.69 17.32 19.62
N GLU A 362 -15.20 17.66 20.81
CA GLU A 362 -13.93 17.15 21.33
C GLU A 362 -13.98 15.64 21.61
N PHE A 363 -15.06 15.14 22.21
CA PHE A 363 -15.24 13.71 22.46
C PHE A 363 -15.40 12.90 21.17
N VAL A 364 -16.12 13.45 20.17
CA VAL A 364 -16.23 12.84 18.84
C VAL A 364 -14.85 12.72 18.20
N ARG A 365 -14.07 13.82 18.15
CA ARG A 365 -12.72 13.81 17.57
C ARG A 365 -11.78 12.89 18.32
N PHE A 366 -11.82 12.89 19.65
CA PHE A 366 -11.03 11.99 20.49
C PHE A 366 -11.28 10.52 20.16
N ARG A 367 -12.56 10.12 20.04
CA ARG A 367 -12.93 8.73 19.68
C ARG A 367 -12.51 8.37 18.26
N ASP A 368 -12.66 9.28 17.31
CA ASP A 368 -12.27 9.04 15.91
C ASP A 368 -10.76 8.87 15.76
N GLN A 369 -9.97 9.71 16.43
CA GLN A 369 -8.50 9.65 16.41
C GLN A 369 -7.93 8.44 17.15
N ASN A 370 -8.66 7.88 18.12
CA ASN A 370 -8.24 6.73 18.92
C ASN A 370 -9.01 5.45 18.57
N LYS A 371 -9.63 5.40 17.40
CA LYS A 371 -10.41 4.24 16.95
C LYS A 371 -9.55 2.97 16.98
N GLY A 372 -10.09 1.91 17.60
CA GLY A 372 -9.37 0.64 17.78
C GLY A 372 -8.32 0.64 18.90
N ARG A 373 -8.13 1.76 19.61
CA ARG A 373 -7.22 1.88 20.76
C ARG A 373 -7.95 2.07 22.09
N LEU A 374 -9.26 2.33 22.07
CA LEU A 374 -10.08 2.53 23.27
C LEU A 374 -10.71 1.21 23.73
N GLY A 375 -10.94 1.07 25.03
CA GLY A 375 -11.75 0.00 25.64
C GLY A 375 -13.01 0.55 26.30
N ASP A 376 -13.95 -0.33 26.63
CA ASP A 376 -15.20 0.01 27.28
C ASP A 376 -15.18 -0.38 28.76
N LEU A 377 -15.54 0.54 29.65
CA LEU A 377 -15.63 0.28 31.08
C LEU A 377 -17.05 -0.17 31.44
N SER A 378 -17.14 -1.24 32.21
CA SER A 378 -18.39 -1.76 32.77
C SER A 378 -18.32 -1.89 34.30
N GLY A 379 -19.48 -1.97 34.96
CA GLY A 379 -19.56 -2.22 36.41
C GLY A 379 -19.13 -1.06 37.31
N GLY A 380 -18.93 0.14 36.75
CA GLY A 380 -18.67 1.40 37.46
C GLY A 380 -19.79 2.43 37.28
N SER A 381 -19.56 3.64 37.79
CA SER A 381 -20.39 4.81 37.45
C SER A 381 -20.23 5.16 35.96
N PRO A 382 -21.25 5.69 35.28
CA PRO A 382 -21.15 6.15 33.89
C PRO A 382 -20.00 7.13 33.62
N ALA A 383 -19.61 7.93 34.63
CA ALA A 383 -18.53 8.92 34.57
C ALA A 383 -17.13 8.33 34.88
N ASP A 384 -17.05 7.08 35.33
CA ASP A 384 -15.75 6.44 35.62
C ASP A 384 -15.00 6.17 34.31
N ASN A 385 -13.73 6.54 34.27
CA ASN A 385 -12.80 6.18 33.21
C ASN A 385 -11.55 5.59 33.84
N ALA A 386 -10.82 4.78 33.09
CA ALA A 386 -9.51 4.28 33.50
C ALA A 386 -8.48 4.46 32.38
N VAL A 387 -7.21 4.56 32.76
CA VAL A 387 -6.09 4.42 31.85
C VAL A 387 -5.19 3.29 32.36
N ILE A 388 -4.88 2.38 31.45
CA ILE A 388 -3.96 1.27 31.67
C ILE A 388 -2.63 1.67 31.05
N MET A 389 -1.56 1.61 31.83
CA MET A 389 -0.20 1.92 31.40
C MET A 389 0.67 0.72 31.70
N GLN A 390 1.59 0.36 30.80
CA GLN A 390 2.62 -0.63 31.11
C GLN A 390 3.99 0.01 31.04
N ILE A 391 4.77 -0.16 32.11
CA ILE A 391 6.18 0.21 32.19
C ILE A 391 6.94 -1.04 32.65
N GLY A 392 7.88 -1.50 31.83
CA GLY A 392 8.58 -2.77 32.06
C GLY A 392 7.60 -3.94 32.25
N ASP A 393 7.82 -4.71 33.31
CA ASP A 393 7.02 -5.90 33.66
C ASP A 393 5.76 -5.58 34.50
N TYR A 394 5.38 -4.31 34.62
CA TYR A 394 4.28 -3.87 35.46
C TYR A 394 3.21 -3.09 34.70
N ILE A 395 1.95 -3.36 35.06
CA ILE A 395 0.77 -2.64 34.60
C ILE A 395 0.27 -1.75 35.74
N PHE A 396 0.01 -0.50 35.40
CA PHE A 396 -0.54 0.52 36.28
C PHE A 396 -1.93 0.90 35.76
N VAL A 397 -2.92 0.84 36.64
CA VAL A 397 -4.30 1.22 36.31
C VAL A 397 -4.68 2.43 37.14
N GLU A 398 -4.87 3.56 36.46
CA GLU A 398 -5.25 4.84 37.05
C GLU A 398 -6.71 5.15 36.68
N PHE A 399 -7.42 5.86 37.55
CA PHE A 399 -8.86 6.14 37.39
C PHE A 399 -9.13 7.64 37.39
N SER A 400 -10.09 8.08 36.58
CA SER A 400 -10.40 9.51 36.42
C SER A 400 -10.90 10.14 37.72
N HIS A 401 -11.77 9.44 38.46
CA HIS A 401 -12.37 9.95 39.68
C HIS A 401 -11.33 10.20 40.78
N THR A 402 -11.31 11.42 41.32
CA THR A 402 -10.41 11.83 42.41
C THR A 402 -10.65 10.99 43.67
N GLY A 403 -9.57 10.50 44.29
CA GLY A 403 -9.64 9.64 45.48
C GLY A 403 -9.60 8.14 45.21
N ASN A 404 -9.66 7.72 43.93
CA ASN A 404 -9.29 6.36 43.55
C ASN A 404 -7.77 6.16 43.65
N ALA A 405 -7.37 4.98 44.10
CA ALA A 405 -5.97 4.56 44.12
C ALA A 405 -5.52 4.11 42.72
N CYS A 406 -4.24 4.24 42.40
CA CYS A 406 -3.61 3.54 41.29
C CYS A 406 -3.40 2.07 41.71
N TYR A 407 -3.73 1.12 40.82
CA TYR A 407 -3.52 -0.31 41.06
C TYR A 407 -2.36 -0.80 40.22
N VAL A 408 -1.45 -1.56 40.84
CA VAL A 408 -0.24 -2.07 40.21
C VAL A 408 -0.32 -3.59 40.10
N TYR A 409 -0.03 -4.13 38.91
CA TYR A 409 -0.06 -5.56 38.62
C TYR A 409 1.24 -5.98 37.93
N ARG A 410 1.66 -7.23 38.11
CA ARG A 410 2.66 -7.85 37.22
C ARG A 410 2.00 -8.10 35.87
N ALA A 411 2.60 -7.63 34.77
CA ALA A 411 2.01 -7.69 33.42
C ALA A 411 1.61 -9.12 33.02
N ASN A 412 2.47 -10.09 33.35
CA ASN A 412 2.34 -11.49 32.94
C ASN A 412 1.32 -12.27 33.78
N SER A 413 0.84 -11.67 34.88
CA SER A 413 -0.06 -12.32 35.85
C SER A 413 -1.09 -11.32 36.40
N CYS A 414 -1.53 -10.36 35.57
CA CYS A 414 -2.44 -9.30 36.00
C CYS A 414 -3.90 -9.75 36.18
N GLY A 415 -4.25 -10.96 35.72
CA GLY A 415 -5.56 -11.56 35.97
C GLY A 415 -6.67 -11.09 35.03
N PHE A 416 -6.36 -10.25 34.03
CA PHE A 416 -7.27 -9.82 32.98
C PHE A 416 -6.51 -9.62 31.67
N ASN A 417 -7.22 -9.51 30.55
CA ASN A 417 -6.62 -9.16 29.26
C ASN A 417 -6.72 -7.64 29.04
N PRO A 418 -5.60 -6.87 29.09
CA PRO A 418 -5.63 -5.43 28.84
C PRO A 418 -6.16 -5.05 27.45
N ASP A 419 -6.13 -6.00 26.50
CA ASP A 419 -6.59 -5.79 25.12
C ASP A 419 -8.09 -6.06 24.94
N ALA A 420 -8.81 -6.53 25.97
CA ALA A 420 -10.23 -6.83 25.90
C ALA A 420 -11.06 -5.61 25.47
N SER A 421 -12.12 -5.84 24.67
CA SER A 421 -13.02 -4.78 24.22
C SER A 421 -13.75 -4.11 25.38
N THR A 422 -14.10 -4.90 26.40
CA THR A 422 -14.79 -4.44 27.60
C THR A 422 -14.07 -4.96 28.82
N LEU A 423 -13.84 -4.07 29.79
CA LEU A 423 -13.18 -4.34 31.06
C LEU A 423 -14.11 -3.93 32.20
N HIS A 424 -14.23 -4.76 33.21
CA HIS A 424 -15.08 -4.53 34.36
C HIS A 424 -14.28 -3.86 35.49
N LEU A 425 -14.85 -2.81 36.08
CA LEU A 425 -14.17 -1.97 37.08
C LEU A 425 -13.63 -2.78 38.26
N THR A 426 -14.47 -3.61 38.89
CA THR A 426 -14.08 -4.40 40.08
C THR A 426 -13.50 -5.77 39.75
N HIS A 427 -14.05 -6.46 38.75
CA HIS A 427 -13.62 -7.80 38.39
C HIS A 427 -12.33 -7.83 37.60
N ASP A 428 -11.94 -6.77 36.88
CA ASP A 428 -10.68 -6.72 36.13
C ASP A 428 -9.74 -5.67 36.70
N LEU A 429 -10.19 -4.42 36.78
CA LEU A 429 -9.29 -3.27 37.00
C LEU A 429 -8.95 -2.98 38.47
N LYS A 430 -9.81 -3.40 39.42
CA LYS A 430 -9.62 -3.21 40.88
C LYS A 430 -9.54 -4.55 41.64
N GLN A 431 -8.86 -5.54 41.07
CA GLN A 431 -8.64 -6.84 41.69
C GLN A 431 -7.63 -6.77 42.85
N LYS A 432 -8.13 -6.51 44.08
CA LYS A 432 -7.28 -6.35 45.27
C LYS A 432 -6.37 -7.54 45.59
N ASN A 433 -6.82 -8.76 45.28
CA ASN A 433 -6.08 -9.98 45.60
C ASN A 433 -4.91 -10.26 44.63
N LEU A 434 -4.96 -9.68 43.43
CA LEU A 434 -3.96 -9.89 42.38
C LEU A 434 -3.03 -8.67 42.23
N ALA A 435 -3.48 -7.49 42.66
CA ALA A 435 -2.67 -6.28 42.70
C ALA A 435 -1.45 -6.46 43.62
N LYS A 436 -0.27 -6.04 43.13
CA LYS A 436 0.98 -5.95 43.90
C LYS A 436 1.05 -4.69 44.75
N GLY A 437 0.31 -3.65 44.34
CA GLY A 437 0.25 -2.39 45.06
C GLY A 437 -1.09 -1.70 44.83
N ARG A 438 -1.57 -1.04 45.89
CA ARG A 438 -2.65 -0.05 45.81
C ARG A 438 -2.08 1.27 46.27
N TRP A 439 -1.72 2.11 45.31
CA TRP A 439 -1.03 3.35 45.57
C TRP A 439 -2.02 4.49 45.71
N ILE A 440 -1.92 5.22 46.83
CA ILE A 440 -2.88 6.26 47.21
C ILE A 440 -2.30 7.64 46.95
N HIS A 441 -3.13 8.55 46.44
CA HIS A 441 -2.73 9.92 46.10
C HIS A 441 -2.73 10.86 47.32
N VAL A 442 -2.17 10.40 48.45
CA VAL A 442 -2.09 11.18 49.72
C VAL A 442 -0.72 11.09 50.43
N PRO A 443 -0.23 12.21 51.00
CA PRO A 443 -0.82 13.56 50.98
C PRO A 443 -0.69 14.23 49.60
N LYS A 444 -1.62 15.13 49.28
CA LYS A 444 -1.60 15.91 48.03
C LYS A 444 -0.38 16.85 48.03
N PRO A 445 0.36 16.98 46.92
CA PRO A 445 1.45 17.96 46.82
C PRO A 445 0.91 19.40 46.87
N LEU A 446 1.72 20.33 47.39
CA LEU A 446 1.42 21.77 47.44
C LEU A 446 1.42 22.39 46.04
N LYS A 447 2.31 21.92 45.16
CA LYS A 447 2.33 22.30 43.74
C LYS A 447 2.27 21.06 42.84
N PRO A 448 1.59 21.11 41.68
CA PRO A 448 1.49 19.95 40.79
C PRO A 448 2.82 19.37 40.31
N ASP A 449 3.82 20.23 40.14
CA ASP A 449 5.16 19.93 39.62
C ASP A 449 6.22 19.75 40.73
N ALA A 450 5.84 19.91 41.99
CA ALA A 450 6.73 19.68 43.13
C ALA A 450 6.71 18.20 43.49
N MET A 451 7.85 17.51 43.29
CA MET A 451 8.06 16.10 43.61
C MET A 451 7.99 15.80 45.12
N GLU A 452 6.79 15.89 45.70
CA GLU A 452 6.53 15.76 47.12
C GLU A 452 5.24 14.97 47.41
N GLY A 453 4.97 14.70 48.70
CA GLY A 453 3.77 13.99 49.11
C GLY A 453 3.67 12.58 48.53
N TRP A 454 2.54 12.26 47.88
CA TRP A 454 2.37 10.93 47.27
C TRP A 454 3.31 10.66 46.09
N GLN A 455 3.76 11.70 45.37
CA GLN A 455 4.65 11.52 44.21
C GLN A 455 6.01 10.91 44.63
N GLN A 456 6.56 11.35 45.78
CA GLN A 456 7.80 10.78 46.31
C GLN A 456 7.64 9.32 46.73
N LYS A 457 6.49 8.98 47.35
CA LYS A 457 6.17 7.59 47.70
C LYS A 457 6.08 6.71 46.46
N TYR A 458 5.47 7.20 45.38
CA TYR A 458 5.41 6.44 44.12
C TYR A 458 6.81 6.22 43.54
N ASP A 459 7.69 7.23 43.57
CA ASP A 459 9.08 7.08 43.11
C ASP A 459 9.82 6.01 43.93
N ASP A 460 9.64 5.99 45.25
CA ASP A 460 10.25 4.98 46.13
C ASP A 460 9.71 3.58 45.83
N GLU A 461 8.39 3.44 45.66
CA GLU A 461 7.75 2.17 45.29
C GLU A 461 8.18 1.70 43.90
N LEU A 462 8.29 2.60 42.91
CA LEU A 462 8.81 2.26 41.57
C LEU A 462 10.22 1.69 41.66
N ARG A 463 11.12 2.31 42.45
CA ARG A 463 12.49 1.80 42.65
C ARG A 463 12.52 0.38 43.25
N LEU A 464 11.53 0.01 44.06
CA LEU A 464 11.42 -1.35 44.61
C LEU A 464 10.96 -2.37 43.57
N LEU A 465 10.22 -1.93 42.55
CA LEU A 465 9.72 -2.81 41.49
C LEU A 465 10.80 -3.18 40.45
N GLY A 466 11.87 -2.39 40.35
CA GLY A 466 12.95 -2.51 39.37
C GLY A 466 12.77 -1.50 38.24
#